data_AF-A0A210QCU5-F1
#
_entry.id   AF-A0A210QCU5-F1
#
_cell.length_a   1.000
_cell.length_b   1.000
_cell.length_c   1.000
_cell.angle_alpha   90.00
_cell.angle_beta   90.00
_cell.angle_gamma   90.00
#
_symmetry.space_group_name_H-M   'P 1'
#
loop_
_entity.id
_entity.type
_entity.pdbx_description
1 polymer ?
#
loop_
_entity_poly.entity_id
_entity_poly.type
_entity_poly.pdbx_seq_one_letter_code
_entity_poly.pdbx_strand_id
1 'polypeptide(L)' 'MDTISVLVTGGNGFLGQHIVKHLHLVADDLHLAEIRVLDLVPYANKLDYEPTRPVKVYEGNLLDEEEVRRACRGV' A
#
# COMPACT_ATOMS: atom_id res chain seq x y z
N MET A 1 3.06 17.49 13.40
CA MET A 1 3.20 17.28 11.95
C MET A 1 2.11 16.31 11.56
N ASP A 2 1.38 16.61 10.50
CA ASP A 2 0.33 15.73 10.01
C ASP A 2 0.96 14.49 9.37
N THR A 3 0.36 13.33 9.59
CA THR A 3 0.84 12.07 9.00
C THR A 3 0.18 11.83 7.65
N ILE A 4 0.82 11.05 6.80
CA ILE A 4 0.29 10.68 5.47
C ILE A 4 -0.06 9.20 5.39
N SER A 5 -0.94 8.87 4.45
CA SER A 5 -1.25 7.49 4.04
C SER A 5 -0.94 7.34 2.56
N VAL A 6 -0.37 6.22 2.14
CA VAL A 6 -0.01 5.99 0.72
C VAL A 6 -0.73 4.76 0.19
N LEU A 7 -1.42 4.90 -0.94
CA LEU A 7 -2.03 3.78 -1.66
C LEU A 7 -1.15 3.35 -2.83
N VAL A 8 -0.85 2.05 -2.89
CA VAL A 8 -0.13 1.39 -3.98
C VAL A 8 -1.09 0.47 -4.72
N THR A 9 -1.42 0.81 -5.96
CA THR A 9 -2.16 -0.10 -6.85
C THR A 9 -1.22 -1.13 -7.45
N GLY A 10 -1.65 -2.38 -7.59
CA GLY A 10 -0.78 -3.45 -8.08
C GLY A 10 0.35 -3.80 -7.12
N GLY A 11 0.14 -3.57 -5.81
CA GLY A 11 1.16 -3.76 -4.76
C GLY A 11 1.67 -5.20 -4.66
N ASN A 12 0.89 -6.19 -5.12
CA ASN A 12 1.32 -7.59 -5.14
C ASN A 12 2.14 -7.95 -6.39
N GLY A 13 2.17 -7.09 -7.40
CA GLY A 13 2.99 -7.24 -8.61
C GLY A 13 4.47 -6.92 -8.38
N PHE A 14 5.31 -7.15 -9.40
CA PHE A 14 6.77 -6.99 -9.31
C PHE A 14 7.18 -5.60 -8.78
N LEU A 15 6.78 -4.53 -9.48
CA LEU A 15 7.13 -3.17 -9.07
C LEU A 15 6.48 -2.77 -7.74
N GLY A 16 5.21 -3.15 -7.55
CA GLY A 16 4.45 -2.84 -6.33
C GLY A 16 5.13 -3.33 -5.06
N GLN A 17 5.69 -4.56 -5.09
CA GLN A 17 6.44 -5.12 -3.95
C GLN A 17 7.66 -4.25 -3.59
N HIS A 18 8.39 -3.77 -4.58
CA HIS A 18 9.55 -2.90 -4.36
C HIS A 18 9.14 -1.51 -3.84
N ILE A 19 8.02 -0.97 -4.31
CA ILE A 19 7.48 0.29 -3.79
C ILE A 19 7.07 0.14 -2.32
N VAL A 20 6.30 -0.90 -1.98
CA VAL A 20 5.88 -1.15 -0.60
C VAL A 20 7.09 -1.32 0.32
N LYS A 21 8.09 -2.12 -0.10
CA LYS A 21 9.36 -2.25 0.63
C LYS A 21 10.05 -0.90 0.81
N HIS A 22 10.12 -0.08 -0.23
CA HIS A 22 10.77 1.23 -0.14
C HIS A 22 10.04 2.17 0.81
N LEU A 23 8.71 2.19 0.78
CA LEU A 23 7.88 2.98 1.71
C LEU A 23 8.15 2.63 3.17
N HIS A 24 8.41 1.35 3.50
CA HIS A 24 8.84 0.96 4.84
C HIS A 24 10.20 1.54 5.24
N LEU A 25 11.14 1.64 4.29
CA LEU A 25 12.49 2.16 4.55
C LEU A 25 12.49 3.68 4.79
N VAL A 26 11.60 4.42 4.12
CA VAL A 26 11.52 5.89 4.21
C VAL A 26 10.35 6.37 5.09
N ALA A 27 9.72 5.47 5.85
CA ALA A 27 8.47 5.74 6.55
C ALA A 27 8.58 6.89 7.56
N ASP A 28 9.70 7.00 8.26
CA ASP A 28 9.93 8.05 9.26
C ASP A 28 10.14 9.42 8.59
N ASP A 29 10.93 9.47 7.51
CA ASP A 29 11.21 10.69 6.74
C ASP A 29 9.94 11.30 6.12
N LEU A 30 8.96 10.45 5.77
CA LEU A 30 7.68 10.86 5.19
C LEU A 30 6.57 11.10 6.22
N HIS A 31 6.81 10.84 7.51
CA HIS A 31 5.75 10.77 8.53
C HIS A 31 4.59 9.85 8.11
N LEU A 32 4.94 8.72 7.47
CA LEU A 32 3.99 7.75 6.94
C LEU A 32 3.32 6.99 8.08
N ALA A 33 1.99 7.08 8.16
CA ALA A 33 1.19 6.35 9.15
C ALA A 33 0.84 4.93 8.68
N GLU A 34 0.45 4.78 7.42
CA GLU A 34 0.02 3.50 6.85
C GLU A 34 0.31 3.39 5.35
N ILE A 35 0.51 2.15 4.91
CA ILE A 35 0.57 1.79 3.50
C ILE A 35 -0.72 1.03 3.18
N ARG A 36 -1.34 1.34 2.04
CA ARG A 36 -2.49 0.63 1.50
C ARG A 36 -2.11 -0.03 0.20
N VAL A 37 -2.64 -1.21 -0.05
CA VAL A 37 -2.50 -1.92 -1.32
C VAL A 37 -3.86 -2.20 -1.90
N LEU A 38 -4.08 -1.80 -3.16
CA LEU A 38 -5.22 -2.24 -3.97
C LEU A 38 -4.71 -3.18 -5.05
N ASP A 39 -5.14 -4.43 -5.02
CA ASP A 39 -4.71 -5.45 -5.98
C ASP A 39 -5.84 -6.48 -6.20
N LEU A 40 -5.80 -7.16 -7.34
CA LEU A 40 -6.78 -8.20 -7.69
C LEU A 40 -6.62 -9.45 -6.82
N VAL A 41 -5.45 -9.62 -6.20
CA VAL A 41 -5.11 -10.77 -5.37
C VAL A 41 -4.60 -10.32 -4.01
N PRO A 42 -4.74 -11.14 -2.95
CA PRO A 42 -4.21 -10.82 -1.64
C PRO A 42 -2.73 -10.44 -1.69
N TYR A 43 -2.39 -9.33 -1.01
CA TYR A 43 -1.00 -8.93 -0.84
C TYR A 43 -0.24 -9.96 0.00
N ALA A 44 0.93 -10.35 -0.47
CA ALA A 44 1.90 -11.13 0.30
C ALA A 44 3.24 -10.42 0.24
N ASN A 45 4.00 -10.38 1.34
CA ASN A 45 5.37 -9.91 1.30
C ASN A 45 6.23 -10.96 0.56
N LYS A 46 6.63 -10.65 -0.69
CA LYS A 46 7.41 -11.57 -1.55
C LYS A 46 8.92 -11.28 -1.54
N LEU A 47 9.33 -10.23 -0.82
CA LEU A 47 10.72 -9.76 -0.79
C LEU A 47 11.34 -9.87 0.60
N ASP A 48 10.67 -10.57 1.52
CA ASP A 48 11.10 -10.87 2.88
C ASP A 48 11.64 -9.65 3.66
N TYR A 49 11.02 -8.48 3.46
CA TYR A 49 11.37 -7.27 4.20
C TYR A 49 10.67 -7.24 5.57
N GLU A 50 11.24 -6.54 6.54
CA GLU A 50 10.60 -6.32 7.85
C GLU A 50 9.63 -5.14 7.78
N PRO A 51 8.31 -5.34 7.99
CA PRO A 51 7.34 -4.24 7.93
C PRO A 51 7.47 -3.30 9.13
N THR A 52 7.69 -2.01 8.87
CA THR A 52 7.77 -0.94 9.90
C THR A 52 6.46 -0.19 10.11
N ARG A 53 5.47 -0.43 9.24
CA ARG A 53 4.16 0.25 9.20
C ARG A 53 3.06 -0.76 8.89
N PRO A 54 1.81 -0.49 9.26
CA PRO A 54 0.70 -1.33 8.84
C PRO A 54 0.53 -1.29 7.31
N VAL A 55 0.31 -2.46 6.71
CA VAL A 55 -0.10 -2.61 5.31
C VAL A 55 -1.57 -3.05 5.29
N LYS A 56 -2.46 -2.16 4.85
CA LYS A 56 -3.89 -2.45 4.71
C LYS A 56 -4.21 -2.89 3.28
N VAL A 57 -4.80 -4.07 3.14
CA VAL A 57 -5.08 -4.68 1.84
C VAL A 57 -6.54 -4.44 1.45
N TYR A 58 -6.73 -3.97 0.23
CA TYR A 58 -8.01 -3.92 -0.47
C TYR A 58 -7.90 -4.87 -1.65
N GLU A 59 -8.55 -6.02 -1.55
CA GLU A 59 -8.74 -6.88 -2.72
C GLU A 59 -9.84 -6.27 -3.59
N GLY A 60 -9.53 -6.05 -4.87
CA GLY A 60 -10.44 -5.42 -5.81
C GLY A 60 -9.80 -5.10 -7.15
N ASN A 61 -10.67 -4.88 -8.13
CA ASN A 61 -10.37 -4.44 -9.48
C ASN A 61 -10.30 -2.91 -9.55
N LEU A 62 -9.23 -2.41 -10.18
CA LEU A 62 -9.04 -0.98 -10.41
C LEU A 62 -10.11 -0.39 -11.36
N LEU A 63 -10.79 -1.22 -12.14
CA LEU A 63 -11.89 -0.81 -13.02
C LEU A 63 -13.25 -0.74 -12.31
N ASP A 64 -13.33 -1.17 -11.04
CA ASP A 64 -14.53 -1.02 -10.23
C ASP A 64 -14.45 0.30 -9.43
N GLU A 65 -15.35 1.23 -9.75
CA GLU A 65 -15.36 2.56 -9.13
C GLU A 65 -15.53 2.50 -7.60
N GLU A 66 -16.37 1.61 -7.07
CA GLU A 66 -16.63 1.53 -5.64
C GLU A 66 -15.40 1.01 -4.89
N GLU A 67 -14.70 0.03 -5.46
CA GLU A 67 -13.48 -0.53 -4.89
C GLU A 67 -12.35 0.51 -4.85
N VAL A 68 -12.17 1.29 -5.92
CA VAL A 68 -11.22 2.40 -5.97
C VAL A 68 -11.61 3.48 -4.96
N ARG A 69 -12.89 3.88 -4.91
CA ARG A 69 -13.38 4.91 -3.99
C ARG A 69 -13.20 4.49 -2.52
N ARG A 70 -13.37 3.21 -2.22
CA ARG A 70 -13.11 2.63 -0.89
C ARG A 70 -11.61 2.69 -0.55
N ALA A 71 -10.73 2.29 -1.46
CA ALA A 71 -9.29 2.27 -1.24
C ALA A 71 -8.69 3.68 -1.05
N CYS A 72 -9.16 4.66 -1.82
CA CYS A 72 -8.68 6.05 -1.81
C CYS A 72 -9.20 6.88 -0.62
N ARG A 73 -10.11 6.38 0.21
CA ARG A 73 -10.73 7.19 1.28
C ARG A 73 -9.71 7.55 2.38
N GLY A 74 -9.30 8.81 2.46
CA GLY A 74 -8.32 9.28 3.45
C GLY A 74 -6.86 8.98 3.07
N VAL A 75 -6.62 8.79 1.76
CA VAL A 75 -5.30 8.83 1.12
C VAL A 75 -5.09 10.23 0.56
#